data_AF-A0A970P2R1-F1
#
_entry.id   AF-A0A970P2R1-F1
#
_cell.length_a   1.000
_cell.length_b   1.000
_cell.length_c   1.000
_cell.angle_alpha   90.00
_cell.angle_beta   90.00
_cell.angle_gamma   90.00
#
_symmetry.space_group_name_H-M   'P 1'
#
loop_
_entity.id
_entity.type
_entity.pdbx_description
1 polymer ?
#
loop_
_entity_poly.entity_id
_entity_poly.type
_entity_poly.pdbx_seq_one_letter_code
_entity_poly.pdbx_strand_id
1 'polypeptide(L)'
;KMSAKVDSSAVQDGYQIYHHCFVFNDQGHWTVIQQGMNEENLQARRYHWLSTQMQEFTVDPQSAICCDHTGETLNLVSKSNQLLNQTSCKLVQSHPDKLLFEIEKINNQSKALQLPRPHWIPKTSYLNKSLYLAYEQQPQNFEQLLGVSGVGPGTLRALCMVAEVAYGVEASYADPVRYSFAHGGKDGIPFPVNEADIENSYTVLNRALRRSRAGHSEQLKALKNLAKWHSETMNSINCTPVSGVDSGSLALMPSIEARNSDSISGKNSAPSSLPVQMELF
;
A
#
# COMPACT_ATOMS: atom_id res chain seq x y z
N LYS A 1 15.55 -9.35 2.10
CA LYS A 1 16.39 -8.13 1.95
C LYS A 1 15.79 -7.14 0.94
N MET A 2 15.53 -7.54 -0.32
CA MET A 2 14.98 -6.62 -1.33
C MET A 2 13.59 -6.09 -0.96
N SER A 3 12.70 -6.93 -0.40
CA SER A 3 11.38 -6.50 0.09
C SER A 3 11.45 -5.34 1.09
N ALA A 4 12.32 -5.47 2.11
CA ALA A 4 12.55 -4.39 3.08
C ALA A 4 13.15 -3.14 2.43
N LYS A 5 13.99 -3.30 1.41
CA LYS A 5 14.59 -2.19 0.68
C LYS A 5 13.56 -1.41 -0.12
N VAL A 6 12.65 -2.11 -0.79
CA VAL A 6 11.54 -1.51 -1.53
C VAL A 6 10.63 -0.75 -0.56
N ASP A 7 10.14 -1.40 0.50
CA ASP A 7 9.19 -0.78 1.44
C ASP A 7 9.81 0.39 2.22
N SER A 8 11.13 0.42 2.45
CA SER A 8 11.80 1.51 3.19
C SER A 8 12.38 2.63 2.32
N SER A 9 12.73 2.35 1.07
CA SER A 9 13.47 3.30 0.22
C SER A 9 12.70 3.72 -1.03
N ALA A 10 11.97 2.79 -1.65
CA ALA A 10 11.28 3.01 -2.92
C ALA A 10 9.82 3.45 -2.73
N VAL A 11 9.15 2.94 -1.68
CA VAL A 11 7.86 3.46 -1.21
C VAL A 11 8.16 4.50 -0.13
N GLN A 12 8.04 5.79 -0.45
CA GLN A 12 8.35 6.88 0.49
C GLN A 12 7.06 7.47 1.06
N ASP A 13 6.40 6.70 1.92
CA ASP A 13 5.12 7.03 2.56
C ASP A 13 5.28 7.56 4.01
N GLY A 14 6.50 7.67 4.49
CA GLY A 14 6.80 8.16 5.84
C GLY A 14 6.67 7.10 6.95
N TYR A 15 6.37 5.83 6.62
CA TYR A 15 6.30 4.76 7.63
C TYR A 15 7.66 4.06 7.75
N GLN A 16 8.26 4.13 8.94
CA GLN A 16 9.54 3.49 9.20
C GLN A 16 9.35 2.02 9.61
N ILE A 17 9.94 1.10 8.85
CA ILE A 17 9.85 -0.34 9.12
C ILE A 17 10.53 -0.68 10.44
N TYR A 18 9.78 -1.25 11.38
CA TYR A 18 10.28 -1.69 12.68
C TYR A 18 10.07 -3.18 12.94
N HIS A 19 9.21 -3.83 12.15
CA HIS A 19 8.95 -5.27 12.23
C HIS A 19 9.08 -5.92 10.85
N HIS A 20 9.77 -7.05 10.79
CA HIS A 20 9.97 -7.83 9.57
C HIS A 20 9.82 -9.33 9.88
N CYS A 21 8.85 -9.97 9.25
CA CYS A 21 8.61 -11.41 9.36
C CYS A 21 8.74 -12.04 7.97
N PHE A 22 9.56 -13.09 7.87
CA PHE A 22 9.78 -13.87 6.66
C PHE A 22 9.36 -15.32 6.93
N VAL A 23 8.43 -15.84 6.15
CA VAL A 23 7.94 -17.22 6.27
C VAL A 23 8.10 -17.91 4.92
N PHE A 24 8.52 -19.17 4.92
CA PHE A 24 8.66 -19.98 3.72
C PHE A 24 8.12 -21.39 3.96
N ASN A 25 7.74 -22.08 2.89
CA ASN A 25 7.34 -23.48 2.93
C ASN A 25 8.39 -24.40 2.28
N ASP A 26 8.16 -25.70 2.36
CA ASP A 26 8.98 -26.77 1.77
C ASP A 26 9.02 -26.73 0.23
N GLN A 27 8.02 -26.13 -0.41
CA GLN A 27 7.97 -25.91 -1.85
C GLN A 27 8.79 -24.68 -2.33
N GLY A 28 9.38 -23.93 -1.41
CA GLY A 28 10.15 -22.71 -1.72
C GLY A 28 9.30 -21.46 -1.95
N HIS A 29 7.99 -21.53 -1.73
CA HIS A 29 7.13 -20.34 -1.67
C HIS A 29 7.40 -19.59 -0.37
N TRP A 30 7.50 -18.27 -0.48
CA TRP A 30 7.75 -17.38 0.64
C TRP A 30 6.71 -16.25 0.72
N THR A 31 6.54 -15.72 1.92
CA THR A 31 5.80 -14.50 2.21
C THR A 31 6.61 -13.62 3.15
N VAL A 32 6.48 -12.31 2.95
CA VAL A 32 7.04 -11.30 3.86
C VAL A 32 5.90 -10.45 4.39
N ILE A 33 5.90 -10.24 5.70
CA ILE A 33 4.99 -9.32 6.39
C ILE A 33 5.86 -8.30 7.11
N GLN A 34 5.75 -7.04 6.72
CA GLN A 34 6.49 -5.93 7.33
C GLN A 34 5.51 -4.97 7.98
N GLN A 35 5.92 -4.34 9.07
CA GLN A 35 5.15 -3.28 9.71
C GLN A 35 6.01 -2.03 9.81
N GLY A 36 5.48 -0.94 9.25
CA GLY A 36 6.01 0.40 9.37
C GLY A 36 5.16 1.23 10.34
N MET A 37 5.80 2.12 11.08
CA MET A 37 5.13 3.08 11.96
C MET A 37 5.41 4.50 11.46
N ASN A 38 4.39 5.34 11.47
CA ASN A 38 4.53 6.78 11.29
C ASN A 38 4.13 7.45 12.61
N GLU A 39 5.11 8.08 13.25
CA GLU A 39 4.94 8.71 14.56
C GLU A 39 4.16 10.03 14.48
N GLU A 40 4.15 10.70 13.33
CA GLU A 40 3.46 11.99 13.14
C GLU A 40 1.94 11.81 13.11
N ASN A 41 1.46 10.79 12.42
CA ASN A 41 0.03 10.47 12.33
C ASN A 41 -0.41 9.36 13.30
N LEU A 42 0.51 8.83 14.12
CA LEU A 42 0.28 7.76 15.10
C LEU A 42 -0.35 6.50 14.47
N GLN A 43 0.04 6.16 13.25
CA GLN A 43 -0.47 4.99 12.54
C GLN A 43 0.59 3.95 12.21
N ALA A 44 0.12 2.72 12.02
CA ALA A 44 0.91 1.63 11.47
C ALA A 44 0.43 1.28 10.05
N ARG A 45 1.37 0.88 9.20
CA ARG A 45 1.13 0.39 7.84
C ARG A 45 1.75 -1.00 7.70
N ARG A 46 0.99 -1.95 7.17
CA ARG A 46 1.45 -3.33 6.97
C ARG A 46 1.70 -3.61 5.50
N TYR A 47 2.88 -4.14 5.18
CA TYR A 47 3.29 -4.48 3.82
C TYR A 47 3.35 -5.99 3.68
N HIS A 48 2.59 -6.52 2.73
CA HIS A 48 2.44 -7.93 2.49
C HIS A 48 3.04 -8.27 1.13
N TRP A 49 3.95 -9.24 1.14
CA TRP A 49 4.57 -9.79 -0.05
C TRP A 49 4.23 -11.27 -0.15
N LEU A 50 3.94 -11.72 -1.37
CA LEU A 50 3.68 -13.11 -1.66
C LEU A 50 4.42 -13.53 -2.91
N SER A 51 5.36 -14.47 -2.77
CA SER A 51 6.19 -14.99 -3.87
C SER A 51 5.39 -15.53 -5.05
N THR A 52 4.18 -16.06 -4.82
CA THR A 52 3.34 -16.65 -5.86
C THR A 52 2.61 -15.61 -6.71
N GLN A 53 2.56 -14.36 -6.26
CA GLN A 53 1.89 -13.24 -6.97
C GLN A 53 2.89 -12.24 -7.55
N MET A 54 4.11 -12.19 -7.00
CA MET A 54 5.15 -11.32 -7.48
C MET A 54 5.76 -11.84 -8.79
N GLN A 55 5.93 -10.94 -9.76
CA GLN A 55 6.71 -11.18 -10.98
C GLN A 55 8.08 -10.49 -10.91
N GLU A 56 8.13 -9.25 -10.42
CA GLU A 56 9.33 -8.41 -10.33
C GLU A 56 9.36 -7.65 -9.00
N PHE A 57 10.54 -7.26 -8.53
CA PHE A 57 10.69 -6.49 -7.29
C PHE A 57 10.41 -4.98 -7.44
N THR A 58 10.37 -4.48 -8.67
CA THR A 58 10.35 -3.04 -8.97
C THR A 58 9.09 -2.54 -9.67
N VAL A 59 8.09 -3.42 -9.82
CA VAL A 59 6.82 -3.11 -10.49
C VAL A 59 5.68 -3.68 -9.64
N ASP A 60 5.01 -2.83 -8.87
CA ASP A 60 3.90 -3.15 -7.96
C ASP A 60 4.08 -4.50 -7.23
N PRO A 61 5.20 -4.71 -6.51
CA PRO A 61 5.62 -6.03 -6.04
C PRO A 61 4.85 -6.52 -4.80
N GLN A 62 4.23 -5.62 -4.04
CA GLN A 62 3.47 -5.96 -2.85
C GLN A 62 2.11 -6.55 -3.24
N SER A 63 1.74 -7.67 -2.61
CA SER A 63 0.39 -8.23 -2.76
C SER A 63 -0.66 -7.36 -2.08
N ALA A 64 -0.30 -6.70 -0.97
CA ALA A 64 -1.16 -5.74 -0.28
C ALA A 64 -0.33 -4.78 0.59
N ILE A 65 -0.79 -3.53 0.69
CA ILE A 65 -0.29 -2.55 1.67
C ILE A 65 -1.49 -2.05 2.45
N CYS A 66 -1.57 -2.35 3.74
CA CYS A 66 -2.76 -2.12 4.55
C CYS A 66 -2.53 -0.97 5.52
N CYS A 67 -3.35 0.07 5.39
CA CYS A 67 -3.37 1.24 6.27
C CYS A 67 -4.75 1.91 6.19
N ASP A 68 -5.11 2.67 7.21
CA ASP A 68 -6.36 3.43 7.24
C ASP A 68 -6.20 4.84 6.67
N HIS A 69 -4.97 5.34 6.61
CA HIS A 69 -4.65 6.63 6.01
C HIS A 69 -4.06 6.45 4.61
N THR A 70 -4.56 7.29 3.70
CA THR A 70 -4.01 7.49 2.35
C THR A 70 -3.45 8.91 2.24
N GLY A 71 -2.30 9.07 1.61
CA GLY A 71 -1.67 10.37 1.40
C GLY A 71 -0.71 10.40 0.22
N GLU A 72 -0.30 11.58 -0.22
CA GLU A 72 0.66 11.72 -1.32
C GLU A 72 1.97 11.00 -0.98
N THR A 73 2.25 9.93 -1.72
CA THR A 73 3.35 9.01 -1.44
C THR A 73 4.18 8.87 -2.70
N LEU A 74 5.47 9.20 -2.63
CA LEU A 74 6.38 8.91 -3.73
C LEU A 74 6.61 7.39 -3.79
N ASN A 75 5.86 6.71 -4.64
CA ASN A 75 5.94 5.27 -4.86
C ASN A 75 6.75 4.96 -6.13
N LEU A 76 8.07 4.82 -5.97
CA LEU A 76 8.97 4.55 -7.10
C LEU A 76 8.74 3.17 -7.71
N VAL A 77 8.17 2.20 -6.99
CA VAL A 77 7.86 0.89 -7.58
C VAL A 77 6.48 0.83 -8.25
N SER A 78 5.76 1.96 -8.33
CA SER A 78 4.51 2.02 -9.06
C SER A 78 4.72 1.74 -10.55
N LYS A 79 3.76 1.04 -11.18
CA LYS A 79 3.75 0.88 -12.64
C LYS A 79 3.73 2.20 -13.42
N SER A 80 3.17 3.28 -12.86
CA SER A 80 3.20 4.61 -13.49
C SER A 80 4.61 5.23 -13.51
N ASN A 81 5.49 4.85 -12.57
CA ASN A 81 6.83 5.42 -12.40
C ASN A 81 7.94 4.65 -13.12
N GLN A 82 7.61 3.73 -14.04
CA GLN A 82 8.63 2.93 -14.74
C GLN A 82 9.58 3.78 -15.59
N LEU A 83 9.09 4.83 -16.25
CA LEU A 83 9.93 5.75 -17.02
C LEU A 83 10.88 6.53 -16.11
N LEU A 84 10.39 6.95 -14.93
CA LEU A 84 11.18 7.63 -13.91
C LEU A 84 12.32 6.75 -13.39
N ASN A 85 12.04 5.47 -13.13
CA ASN A 85 13.03 4.49 -12.69
C ASN A 85 14.12 4.23 -13.75
N GLN A 86 13.71 4.08 -15.02
CA GLN A 86 14.64 3.92 -16.14
C GLN A 86 15.54 5.16 -16.29
N THR A 87 14.97 6.35 -16.12
CA THR A 87 15.71 7.61 -16.20
C THR A 87 16.67 7.74 -15.02
N SER A 88 16.22 7.44 -13.81
CA SER A 88 17.07 7.41 -12.60
C SER A 88 18.26 6.46 -12.75
N CYS A 89 18.05 5.29 -13.36
CA CYS A 89 19.11 4.34 -13.65
C CYS A 89 20.12 4.90 -14.66
N LYS A 90 19.66 5.54 -15.75
CA LYS A 90 20.52 6.20 -16.74
C LYS A 90 21.31 7.37 -16.16
N LEU A 91 20.71 8.16 -15.26
CA LEU A 91 21.38 9.29 -14.61
C LEU A 91 22.62 8.82 -13.84
N VAL A 92 22.49 7.74 -13.09
CA VAL A 92 23.56 7.15 -12.28
C VAL A 92 24.69 6.56 -13.13
N GLN A 93 24.41 6.15 -14.37
CA GLN A 93 25.44 5.65 -15.29
C GLN A 93 26.35 6.78 -15.81
N SER A 94 25.95 8.05 -15.68
CA SER A 94 26.77 9.21 -16.03
C SER A 94 27.62 9.69 -14.85
N HIS A 95 28.71 10.41 -15.13
CA HIS A 95 29.62 10.88 -14.09
C HIS A 95 28.87 11.73 -13.02
N PRO A 96 29.01 11.43 -11.71
CA PRO A 96 28.21 12.04 -10.65
C PRO A 96 28.25 13.57 -10.60
N ASP A 97 29.36 14.19 -11.00
CA ASP A 97 29.51 15.66 -10.97
C ASP A 97 28.43 16.41 -11.75
N LYS A 98 27.99 15.86 -12.89
CA LYS A 98 26.89 16.47 -13.66
C LYS A 98 25.59 16.45 -12.85
N LEU A 99 25.31 15.32 -12.21
CA LEU A 99 24.11 15.14 -11.40
C LEU A 99 24.14 16.05 -10.16
N LEU A 100 25.30 16.14 -9.49
CA LEU A 100 25.51 17.04 -8.35
C LEU A 100 25.31 18.50 -8.74
N PHE A 101 25.85 18.90 -9.88
CA PHE A 101 25.65 20.25 -10.42
C PHE A 101 24.17 20.56 -10.68
N GLU A 102 23.41 19.64 -11.30
CA GLU A 102 21.97 19.84 -11.51
C GLU A 102 21.21 19.92 -10.18
N ILE A 103 21.53 19.08 -9.20
CA ILE A 103 20.91 19.12 -7.86
C ILE A 103 21.18 20.46 -7.17
N GLU A 104 22.43 20.96 -7.20
CA GLU A 104 22.78 22.27 -6.65
C GLU A 104 22.05 23.40 -7.36
N LYS A 105 21.96 23.34 -8.70
CA LYS A 105 21.23 24.32 -9.49
C LYS A 105 19.74 24.34 -9.14
N ILE A 106 19.10 23.18 -9.05
CA ILE A 106 17.69 23.06 -8.65
C ILE A 106 17.48 23.62 -7.23
N ASN A 107 18.35 23.25 -6.29
CA ASN A 107 18.26 23.75 -4.91
C ASN A 107 18.42 25.27 -4.83
N ASN A 108 19.37 25.84 -5.57
CA ASN A 108 19.61 27.29 -5.58
C ASN A 108 18.51 28.06 -6.32
N GLN A 109 17.95 27.48 -7.39
CA GLN A 109 16.87 28.09 -8.18
C GLN A 109 15.47 27.80 -7.63
N SER A 110 15.33 26.94 -6.61
CA SER A 110 14.05 26.59 -5.97
C SER A 110 13.24 27.79 -5.45
N LYS A 111 13.88 28.94 -5.21
CA LYS A 111 13.19 30.19 -4.86
C LYS A 111 12.46 30.84 -6.05
N ALA A 112 12.88 30.54 -7.29
CA ALA A 112 12.29 31.03 -8.53
C ALA A 112 11.49 29.94 -9.28
N LEU A 113 11.80 28.66 -9.05
CA LEU A 113 11.07 27.52 -9.59
C LEU A 113 9.90 27.17 -8.65
N GLN A 114 8.67 27.16 -9.16
CA GLN A 114 7.54 26.56 -8.46
C GLN A 114 7.65 25.04 -8.57
N LEU A 115 8.43 24.43 -7.67
CA LEU A 115 8.56 22.98 -7.59
C LEU A 115 7.31 22.38 -6.94
N PRO A 116 6.79 21.24 -7.45
CA PRO A 116 5.80 20.45 -6.73
C PRO A 116 6.31 20.12 -5.32
N ARG A 117 5.49 20.35 -4.29
CA ARG A 117 5.74 19.75 -2.95
C ARG A 117 5.46 18.25 -3.09
N PRO A 118 6.25 17.30 -2.53
CA PRO A 118 7.19 17.39 -1.41
C PRO A 118 8.53 16.68 -1.70
N HIS A 119 9.57 17.41 -2.11
CA HIS A 119 10.89 16.81 -2.36
C HIS A 119 11.98 17.39 -1.46
N TRP A 120 11.85 17.22 -0.15
CA TRP A 120 12.94 17.53 0.77
C TRP A 120 14.13 16.61 0.48
N ILE A 121 15.29 17.15 0.07
CA ILE A 121 16.53 16.40 -0.07
C ILE A 121 17.31 16.48 1.26
N PRO A 122 17.68 15.34 1.88
CA PRO A 122 18.61 15.36 3.02
C PRO A 122 19.98 15.92 2.60
N LYS A 123 20.77 16.39 3.57
CA LYS A 123 22.05 17.09 3.33
C LYS A 123 22.94 16.40 2.26
N THR A 124 23.50 17.22 1.36
CA THR A 124 24.22 16.82 0.14
C THR A 124 25.46 15.94 0.37
N SER A 125 26.12 16.00 1.52
CA SER A 125 27.35 15.24 1.77
C SER A 125 27.18 13.72 1.69
N TYR A 126 26.04 13.19 2.17
CA TYR A 126 25.73 11.76 2.09
C TYR A 126 25.37 11.33 0.67
N LEU A 127 24.82 12.25 -0.12
CA LEU A 127 24.38 12.00 -1.48
C LEU A 127 25.55 11.72 -2.41
N ASN A 128 26.65 12.47 -2.27
CA ASN A 128 27.85 12.31 -3.09
C ASN A 128 28.36 10.87 -3.03
N LYS A 129 28.61 10.34 -1.82
CA LYS A 129 29.15 8.98 -1.65
C LYS A 129 28.25 7.93 -2.32
N SER A 130 26.94 8.03 -2.13
CA SER A 130 25.99 7.07 -2.71
C SER A 130 25.94 7.15 -4.24
N LEU A 131 26.01 8.35 -4.83
CA LEU A 131 26.03 8.54 -6.27
C LEU A 131 27.33 8.02 -6.91
N TYR A 132 28.48 8.28 -6.28
CA TYR A 132 29.76 7.74 -6.73
C TYR A 132 29.78 6.21 -6.67
N LEU A 133 29.32 5.60 -5.57
CA LEU A 133 29.21 4.14 -5.46
C LEU A 133 28.28 3.54 -6.51
N ALA A 134 27.15 4.19 -6.78
CA ALA A 134 26.21 3.72 -7.78
C ALA A 134 26.77 3.88 -9.20
N TYR A 135 27.52 4.95 -9.48
CA TYR A 135 28.25 5.13 -10.72
C TYR A 135 29.33 4.07 -10.91
N GLU A 136 30.11 3.72 -9.88
CA GLU A 136 31.12 2.66 -9.97
C GLU A 136 30.50 1.29 -10.29
N GLN A 137 29.32 1.00 -9.74
CA GLN A 137 28.62 -0.27 -9.96
C GLN A 137 27.87 -0.35 -11.30
N GLN A 138 27.61 0.78 -11.96
CA GLN A 138 26.90 0.84 -13.25
C GLN A 138 25.63 -0.04 -13.29
N PRO A 139 24.64 0.18 -12.40
CA PRO A 139 23.42 -0.63 -12.37
C PRO A 139 22.70 -0.54 -13.72
N GLN A 140 22.26 -1.69 -14.22
CA GLN A 140 21.58 -1.83 -15.51
C GLN A 140 20.07 -1.67 -15.40
N ASN A 141 19.52 -1.83 -14.19
CA ASN A 141 18.11 -1.69 -13.91
C ASN A 141 17.86 -1.12 -12.51
N PHE A 142 16.60 -0.77 -12.23
CA PHE A 142 16.21 -0.16 -10.96
C PHE A 142 16.41 -1.10 -9.77
N GLU A 143 16.25 -2.42 -9.95
CA GLU A 143 16.47 -3.41 -8.89
C GLU A 143 17.94 -3.41 -8.43
N GLN A 144 18.87 -3.38 -9.39
CA GLN A 144 20.30 -3.27 -9.10
C GLN A 144 20.63 -1.94 -8.44
N LEU A 145 20.03 -0.83 -8.89
CA LEU A 145 20.18 0.48 -8.27
C LEU A 145 19.72 0.48 -6.80
N LEU A 146 18.58 -0.14 -6.49
CA LEU A 146 18.10 -0.33 -5.11
C LEU A 146 19.04 -1.21 -4.29
N GLY A 147 19.72 -2.16 -4.93
CA GLY A 147 20.70 -3.05 -4.32
C GLY A 147 22.03 -2.40 -3.94
N VAL A 148 22.36 -1.22 -4.50
CA VAL A 148 23.61 -0.51 -4.23
C VAL A 148 23.66 -0.07 -2.76
N SER A 149 24.75 -0.42 -2.08
CA SER A 149 24.97 0.01 -0.69
C SER A 149 25.09 1.53 -0.60
N GLY A 150 24.33 2.14 0.32
CA GLY A 150 24.28 3.59 0.49
C GLY A 150 23.21 4.30 -0.34
N VAL A 151 22.65 3.67 -1.38
CA VAL A 151 21.48 4.23 -2.09
C VAL A 151 20.25 4.08 -1.20
N GLY A 152 19.81 5.18 -0.58
CA GLY A 152 18.65 5.23 0.30
C GLY A 152 17.51 6.07 -0.27
N PRO A 153 16.42 6.28 0.50
CA PRO A 153 15.28 7.09 0.07
C PRO A 153 15.69 8.50 -0.37
N GLY A 154 16.64 9.13 0.35
CA GLY A 154 17.17 10.45 -0.02
C GLY A 154 17.89 10.48 -1.37
N THR A 155 18.67 9.46 -1.69
CA THR A 155 19.35 9.34 -2.99
C THR A 155 18.37 9.14 -4.12
N LEU A 156 17.40 8.24 -3.94
CA LEU A 156 16.36 7.98 -4.94
C LEU A 156 15.47 9.21 -5.17
N ARG A 157 15.18 9.97 -4.12
CA ARG A 157 14.42 11.23 -4.22
C ARG A 157 15.18 12.30 -5.00
N ALA A 158 16.50 12.41 -4.81
CA ALA A 158 17.32 13.33 -5.59
C ALA A 158 17.36 12.93 -7.08
N LEU A 159 17.45 11.63 -7.38
CA LEU A 159 17.38 11.13 -8.76
C LEU A 159 16.01 11.40 -9.40
N CYS A 160 14.93 11.15 -8.65
CA CYS A 160 13.56 11.47 -9.05
C CYS A 160 13.42 12.95 -9.41
N MET A 161 13.88 13.84 -8.52
CA MET A 161 13.81 15.29 -8.74
C MET A 161 14.56 15.72 -10.01
N VAL A 162 15.77 15.20 -10.24
CA VAL A 162 16.52 15.54 -11.47
C VAL A 162 15.81 14.99 -12.70
N ALA A 163 15.30 13.76 -12.65
CA ALA A 163 14.55 13.18 -13.76
C ALA A 163 13.28 14.00 -14.08
N GLU A 164 12.58 14.49 -13.07
CA GLU A 164 11.39 15.33 -13.23
C GLU A 164 11.74 16.72 -13.77
N VAL A 165 12.67 17.42 -13.13
CA VAL A 165 12.97 18.84 -13.46
C VAL A 165 13.83 18.98 -14.71
N ALA A 166 14.87 18.16 -14.87
CA ALA A 166 15.81 18.30 -15.98
C ALA A 166 15.39 17.49 -17.22
N TYR A 167 14.64 16.40 -17.04
CA TYR A 167 14.25 15.50 -18.14
C TYR A 167 12.74 15.44 -18.39
N GLY A 168 11.93 16.13 -17.58
CA GLY A 168 10.48 16.24 -17.78
C GLY A 168 9.71 14.94 -17.53
N VAL A 169 10.30 14.00 -16.78
CA VAL A 169 9.64 12.71 -16.46
C VAL A 169 8.80 12.88 -15.20
N GLU A 170 7.49 12.96 -15.37
CA GLU A 170 6.56 13.17 -14.26
C GLU A 170 6.63 12.04 -13.21
N ALA A 171 6.74 12.42 -11.95
CA ALA A 171 6.65 11.51 -10.82
C ALA A 171 5.18 11.35 -10.38
N SER A 172 4.74 10.11 -10.22
CA SER A 172 3.43 9.76 -9.67
C SER A 172 3.51 9.57 -8.16
N TYR A 173 2.55 10.14 -7.44
CA TYR A 173 2.46 10.12 -5.97
C TYR A 173 1.28 9.29 -5.43
N ALA A 174 0.80 8.34 -6.24
CA ALA A 174 -0.32 7.50 -5.87
C ALA A 174 0.05 6.59 -4.68
N ASP A 175 -0.70 6.72 -3.58
CA ASP A 175 -0.54 5.85 -2.42
C ASP A 175 -0.93 4.40 -2.78
N PRO A 176 -0.03 3.42 -2.58
CA PRO A 176 -0.31 2.02 -2.89
C PRO A 176 -1.19 1.31 -1.85
N VAL A 177 -1.68 2.01 -0.81
CA VAL A 177 -2.58 1.42 0.19
C VAL A 177 -3.79 0.76 -0.46
N ARG A 178 -3.97 -0.51 -0.14
CA ARG A 178 -5.14 -1.34 -0.39
C ARG A 178 -5.77 -1.65 0.96
N TYR A 179 -6.98 -1.13 1.18
CA TYR A 179 -7.72 -1.27 2.43
C TYR A 179 -7.67 -2.70 3.00
N SER A 180 -7.56 -2.79 4.30
CA SER A 180 -7.84 -4.02 5.03
C SER A 180 -8.16 -3.62 6.44
N PHE A 181 -9.43 -3.61 6.84
CA PHE A 181 -9.95 -4.27 8.04
C PHE A 181 -11.48 -4.35 7.90
N ALA A 182 -12.00 -5.55 7.64
CA ALA A 182 -13.46 -5.77 7.55
C ALA A 182 -14.16 -5.63 8.92
N HIS A 183 -13.40 -5.65 10.03
CA HIS A 183 -13.94 -5.80 11.38
C HIS A 183 -13.40 -4.80 12.40
N GLY A 184 -12.70 -3.74 11.97
CA GLY A 184 -12.15 -2.73 12.88
C GLY A 184 -10.89 -3.20 13.65
N GLY A 185 -10.33 -2.30 14.45
CA GLY A 185 -9.11 -2.51 15.23
C GLY A 185 -9.37 -2.52 16.74
N LYS A 186 -8.55 -3.28 17.48
CA LYS A 186 -8.64 -3.37 18.96
C LYS A 186 -8.55 -2.00 19.62
N ASP A 187 -7.70 -1.13 19.06
CA ASP A 187 -7.42 0.19 19.61
C ASP A 187 -8.40 1.26 19.08
N GLY A 188 -9.51 0.85 18.46
CA GLY A 188 -10.55 1.75 17.97
C GLY A 188 -10.28 2.39 16.61
N ILE A 189 -9.16 2.05 15.96
CA ILE A 189 -8.73 2.61 14.67
C ILE A 189 -8.72 1.47 13.64
N PRO A 190 -9.44 1.56 12.50
CA PRO A 190 -10.23 2.71 12.02
C PRO A 190 -11.57 2.91 12.73
N PHE A 191 -12.11 1.84 13.30
CA PHE A 191 -13.26 1.82 14.20
C PHE A 191 -13.05 0.65 15.17
N PRO A 192 -13.73 0.64 16.35
CA PRO A 192 -13.63 -0.46 17.30
C PRO A 192 -13.97 -1.79 16.64
N VAL A 193 -13.39 -2.88 17.18
CA VAL A 193 -13.68 -4.22 16.69
C VAL A 193 -15.19 -4.44 16.67
N ASN A 194 -15.75 -4.73 15.50
CA ASN A 194 -17.15 -5.11 15.37
C ASN A 194 -17.27 -6.61 15.64
N GLU A 195 -17.48 -6.97 16.91
CA GLU A 195 -17.64 -8.35 17.35
C GLU A 195 -18.78 -9.07 16.61
N ALA A 196 -19.86 -8.36 16.29
CA ALA A 196 -20.99 -8.93 15.57
C ALA A 196 -20.63 -9.29 14.12
N ASP A 197 -19.84 -8.47 13.44
CA ASP A 197 -19.37 -8.78 12.08
C ASP A 197 -18.39 -9.95 12.08
N ILE A 198 -17.53 -10.06 13.10
CA ILE A 198 -16.64 -11.21 13.30
C ILE A 198 -17.45 -12.48 13.52
N GLU A 199 -18.43 -12.45 14.43
CA GLU A 199 -19.26 -13.61 14.75
C GLU A 199 -20.09 -14.05 13.54
N ASN A 200 -20.65 -13.11 12.79
CA ASN A 200 -21.36 -13.40 11.56
C ASN A 200 -20.44 -14.06 10.52
N SER A 201 -19.24 -13.49 10.30
CA SER A 201 -18.26 -14.03 9.36
C SER A 201 -17.79 -15.42 9.77
N TYR A 202 -17.52 -15.65 11.05
CA TYR A 202 -17.18 -16.95 11.61
C TYR A 202 -18.31 -17.95 11.40
N THR A 203 -19.55 -17.59 11.70
CA THR A 203 -20.72 -18.46 11.55
C THR A 203 -20.95 -18.86 10.11
N VAL A 204 -20.84 -17.91 9.18
CA VAL A 204 -21.00 -18.14 7.73
C VAL A 204 -19.89 -19.07 7.21
N LEU A 205 -18.63 -18.78 7.52
CA LEU A 205 -17.49 -19.60 7.08
C LEU A 205 -17.50 -21.00 7.69
N ASN A 206 -17.81 -21.12 8.98
CA ASN A 206 -17.87 -22.41 9.67
C ASN A 206 -19.03 -23.26 9.14
N ARG A 207 -20.19 -22.66 8.85
CA ARG A 207 -21.31 -23.34 8.20
C ARG A 207 -20.91 -23.86 6.81
N ALA A 208 -20.23 -23.04 6.01
CA ALA A 208 -19.75 -23.44 4.69
C ALA A 208 -18.72 -24.59 4.75
N LEU A 209 -17.77 -24.53 5.70
CA LEU A 209 -16.79 -25.59 5.93
C LEU A 209 -17.44 -26.90 6.36
N ARG A 210 -18.38 -26.87 7.32
CA ARG A 210 -19.09 -28.06 7.79
C ARG A 210 -19.88 -28.74 6.67
N ARG A 211 -20.60 -27.96 5.87
CA ARG A 211 -21.36 -28.49 4.71
C ARG A 211 -20.44 -29.08 3.65
N SER A 212 -19.30 -28.44 3.38
CA SER A 212 -18.33 -29.01 2.45
C SER A 212 -17.73 -30.32 2.93
N ARG A 213 -17.47 -30.48 4.23
CA ARG A 213 -16.99 -31.74 4.82
C ARG A 213 -18.05 -32.85 4.77
N ALA A 214 -19.33 -32.48 4.78
CA ALA A 214 -20.46 -33.40 4.61
C ALA A 214 -20.75 -33.77 3.13
N GLY A 215 -19.79 -33.56 2.21
CA GLY A 215 -19.90 -33.97 0.82
C GLY A 215 -20.46 -32.92 -0.15
N HIS A 216 -20.83 -31.72 0.33
CA HIS A 216 -21.36 -30.66 -0.53
C HIS A 216 -20.23 -29.76 -1.05
N SER A 217 -19.43 -30.28 -1.98
CA SER A 217 -18.24 -29.59 -2.51
C SER A 217 -18.55 -28.30 -3.28
N GLU A 218 -19.80 -28.11 -3.73
CA GLU A 218 -20.21 -26.92 -4.48
C GLU A 218 -20.03 -25.62 -3.69
N GLN A 219 -20.31 -25.61 -2.38
CA GLN A 219 -20.12 -24.41 -1.56
C GLN A 219 -18.65 -24.04 -1.40
N LEU A 220 -17.78 -25.03 -1.26
CA LEU A 220 -16.33 -24.80 -1.19
C LEU A 220 -15.76 -24.41 -2.55
N LYS A 221 -16.32 -24.94 -3.65
CA LYS A 221 -16.00 -24.53 -5.02
C LYS A 221 -16.48 -23.10 -5.30
N ALA A 222 -17.65 -22.71 -4.81
CA ALA A 222 -18.17 -21.35 -4.91
C ALA A 222 -17.31 -20.34 -4.13
N LEU A 223 -16.89 -20.68 -2.89
CA LEU A 223 -15.94 -19.86 -2.14
C LEU A 223 -14.58 -19.74 -2.83
N LYS A 224 -14.06 -20.83 -3.41
CA LYS A 224 -12.84 -20.79 -4.22
C LYS A 224 -13.00 -19.92 -5.46
N ASN A 225 -14.15 -20.00 -6.14
CA ASN A 225 -14.45 -19.17 -7.31
C ASN A 225 -14.59 -17.70 -6.92
N LEU A 226 -15.19 -17.40 -5.77
CA LEU A 226 -15.29 -16.04 -5.24
C LEU A 226 -13.90 -15.49 -4.89
N ALA A 227 -13.06 -16.27 -4.21
CA ALA A 227 -11.68 -15.89 -3.92
C ALA A 227 -10.87 -15.65 -5.20
N LYS A 228 -11.08 -16.49 -6.22
CA LYS A 228 -10.47 -16.34 -7.54
C LYS A 228 -10.95 -15.05 -8.24
N TRP A 229 -12.26 -14.82 -8.29
CA TRP A 229 -12.86 -13.61 -8.86
C TRP A 229 -12.36 -12.35 -8.14
N HIS A 230 -12.33 -12.38 -6.80
CA HIS A 230 -11.80 -11.26 -6.00
C HIS A 230 -10.33 -10.99 -6.35
N SER A 231 -9.50 -12.03 -6.44
CA SER A 231 -8.10 -11.90 -6.86
C SER A 231 -7.96 -11.33 -8.27
N GLU A 232 -8.80 -11.75 -9.22
CA GLU A 232 -8.80 -11.24 -10.60
C GLU A 232 -9.26 -9.77 -10.64
N THR A 233 -10.27 -9.42 -9.84
CA THR A 233 -10.84 -8.07 -9.77
C THR A 233 -9.86 -7.08 -9.13
N MET A 234 -9.19 -7.47 -8.04
CA MET A 234 -8.14 -6.67 -7.39
C MET A 234 -6.93 -6.39 -8.29
N ASN A 235 -6.67 -7.24 -9.30
CA ASN A 235 -5.63 -6.98 -10.29
C ASN A 235 -6.05 -5.96 -11.36
N SER A 236 -7.36 -5.70 -11.50
CA SER A 236 -7.93 -4.82 -12.53
C SER A 236 -8.39 -3.45 -12.01
N ILE A 237 -8.68 -3.34 -10.72
CA ILE A 237 -9.18 -2.12 -10.08
C ILE A 237 -8.08 -1.55 -9.19
N ASN A 238 -7.63 -0.33 -9.50
CA ASN A 238 -6.90 0.49 -8.53
C ASN A 238 -7.89 0.86 -7.42
N CYS A 239 -7.95 0.06 -6.36
CA CYS A 239 -8.78 0.32 -5.19
C CYS A 239 -8.13 1.40 -4.31
N THR A 240 -7.82 2.55 -4.90
CA THR A 240 -7.56 3.78 -4.15
C THR A 240 -8.92 4.47 -4.01
N PRO A 241 -9.39 4.76 -2.79
CA PRO A 241 -10.57 5.61 -2.63
C PRO A 241 -10.30 6.96 -3.29
N VAL A 242 -11.22 7.43 -4.13
CA VAL A 242 -11.18 8.82 -4.58
C VAL A 242 -11.47 9.67 -3.35
N SER A 243 -10.47 10.42 -2.87
CA SER A 243 -10.63 11.42 -1.82
C SER A 243 -11.48 12.57 -2.37
N GLY A 244 -12.79 12.42 -2.30
CA GLY A 244 -13.75 13.37 -2.83
C GLY A 244 -15.18 12.91 -2.60
N VAL A 245 -15.60 12.87 -1.34
CA VAL A 245 -17.04 12.99 -1.04
C VAL A 245 -17.32 14.47 -0.91
N ASP A 246 -17.62 15.11 -2.04
CA ASP A 246 -18.60 16.20 -1.99
C ASP A 246 -19.89 15.58 -1.45
N SER A 247 -20.34 16.10 -0.32
CA SER A 247 -21.62 15.77 0.28
C SER A 247 -22.75 16.18 -0.67
N GLY A 248 -23.10 15.31 -1.61
CA GLY A 248 -24.12 15.59 -2.62
C GLY A 248 -24.41 14.40 -3.53
N SER A 249 -25.51 13.70 -3.25
CA SER A 249 -26.12 12.60 -4.02
C SER A 249 -25.50 11.20 -3.83
N LEU A 250 -26.03 10.47 -2.84
CA LEU A 250 -26.09 9.01 -2.91
C LEU A 250 -27.02 8.65 -4.08
N ALA A 251 -26.46 8.36 -5.25
CA ALA A 251 -27.18 7.60 -6.25
C ALA A 251 -27.28 6.15 -5.74
N LEU A 252 -28.49 5.79 -5.29
CA LEU A 252 -28.89 4.43 -4.94
C LEU A 252 -28.43 3.44 -6.02
N MET A 253 -27.55 2.51 -5.66
CA MET A 253 -27.45 1.26 -6.43
C MET A 253 -28.78 0.50 -6.31
N PRO A 254 -29.25 -0.17 -7.38
CA PRO A 254 -30.55 -0.83 -7.35
C PRO A 254 -30.51 -2.01 -6.38
N SER A 255 -31.40 -1.97 -5.38
CA SER A 255 -31.67 -3.07 -4.46
C SER A 255 -32.08 -4.31 -5.26
N ILE A 256 -31.35 -5.41 -5.08
CA ILE A 256 -31.77 -6.73 -5.56
C ILE A 256 -32.97 -7.16 -4.71
N GLU A 257 -34.18 -6.99 -5.24
CA GLU A 257 -35.41 -7.50 -4.63
C GLU A 257 -35.37 -9.02 -4.56
N ALA A 258 -35.17 -9.56 -3.36
CA ALA A 258 -35.46 -10.95 -3.05
C ALA A 258 -37.00 -11.11 -3.01
N ARG A 259 -37.57 -11.59 -4.10
CA ARG A 259 -38.90 -12.22 -4.08
C ARG A 259 -38.83 -13.42 -3.14
N ASN A 260 -39.58 -13.37 -2.05
CA ASN A 260 -40.45 -14.48 -1.65
C ASN A 260 -41.49 -14.01 -0.63
N SER A 261 -42.72 -14.36 -0.97
CA SER A 261 -43.90 -14.39 -0.12
C SER A 261 -43.64 -15.14 1.18
N ASP A 262 -44.09 -14.60 2.31
CA ASP A 262 -45.20 -15.18 3.05
C ASP A 262 -45.59 -14.30 4.24
N SER A 263 -46.90 -14.08 4.32
CA SER A 263 -47.63 -13.43 5.40
C SER A 263 -47.46 -14.17 6.74
N ILE A 264 -47.27 -13.44 7.84
CA ILE A 264 -47.96 -13.68 9.13
C ILE A 264 -47.93 -12.38 9.95
N SER A 265 -49.13 -11.99 10.40
CA SER A 265 -49.45 -10.86 11.26
C SER A 265 -48.99 -11.06 12.71
N GLY A 266 -48.60 -9.98 13.40
CA GLY A 266 -48.49 -9.96 14.86
C GLY A 266 -48.14 -8.58 15.42
N LYS A 267 -48.98 -8.08 16.32
CA LYS A 267 -49.07 -6.69 16.83
C LYS A 267 -48.06 -6.35 17.93
N ASN A 268 -47.74 -5.06 18.02
CA ASN A 268 -47.51 -4.18 19.18
C ASN A 268 -46.72 -4.67 20.40
N SER A 269 -45.66 -3.94 20.78
CA SER A 269 -45.67 -2.96 21.90
C SER A 269 -44.26 -2.51 22.29
N ALA A 270 -44.03 -1.19 22.38
CA ALA A 270 -42.92 -0.58 23.13
C ALA A 270 -43.16 -0.74 24.66
N PRO A 271 -42.13 -0.64 25.53
CA PRO A 271 -41.78 0.69 26.06
C PRO A 271 -40.31 0.93 26.53
N SER A 272 -40.05 2.22 26.80
CA SER A 272 -39.26 2.82 27.92
C SER A 272 -37.72 2.72 28.03
N SER A 273 -37.08 3.85 27.69
CA SER A 273 -36.13 4.69 28.49
C SER A 273 -35.29 4.12 29.66
N LEU A 274 -33.95 4.21 29.46
CA LEU A 274 -32.84 4.67 30.36
C LEU A 274 -32.53 3.94 31.70
N PRO A 275 -31.31 4.06 32.30
CA PRO A 275 -30.03 4.63 31.81
C PRO A 275 -28.78 3.71 32.01
N VAL A 276 -27.68 4.23 31.47
CA VAL A 276 -26.27 3.86 31.61
C VAL A 276 -25.79 3.85 33.08
N GLN A 277 -25.02 2.82 33.45
CA GLN A 277 -24.02 2.90 34.52
C GLN A 277 -22.70 2.26 34.04
N MET A 278 -21.67 3.11 33.97
CA MET A 278 -20.26 2.72 33.89
C MET A 278 -19.83 2.14 35.23
N GLU A 279 -19.26 0.95 35.24
CA GLU A 279 -18.25 0.58 36.24
C GLU A 279 -17.02 0.02 35.52
N LEU A 280 -15.91 0.72 35.76
CA LEU A 280 -14.55 0.39 35.37
C LEU A 280 -14.04 -0.75 36.24
N PHE A 281 -13.53 -1.81 35.60
CA PHE A 281 -12.36 -2.57 36.05
C PHE A 281 -11.60 -3.10 34.84
#